data_AF-A0A9X6VD23-F1
#
_entry.id   AF-A0A9X6VD23-F1
#
_cell.length_a   1.000
_cell.length_b   1.000
_cell.length_c   1.000
_cell.angle_alpha   90.00
_cell.angle_beta   90.00
_cell.angle_gamma   90.00
#
_symmetry.space_group_name_H-M   'P 1'
#
loop_
_entity.id
_entity.type
_entity.pdbx_description
1 polymer ?
#
loop_
_entity_poly.entity_id
_entity_poly.type
_entity_poly.pdbx_seq_one_letter_code
_entity_poly.pdbx_strand_id
1 'polypeptide(L)'
;MKYLLLGGSFIFSFYKFPSFHDFIIFSGLVLLCVLVMNDVGNLVEKRNKKEEDERLRKMIYKAFPSPEFSPHGKKVIIERVKEDEYQVYTKKGAYSFIAERGPFDLIFGIKKEKLSDVDFSNIIA
;
A
#
# COMPACT_ATOMS: atom_id res chain seq x y z
N MET A 1 -36.11 5.81 -8.10
CA MET A 1 -35.69 7.23 -7.99
C MET A 1 -34.32 7.56 -8.58
N LYS A 2 -33.30 6.68 -8.52
CA LYS A 2 -31.96 6.96 -9.08
C LYS A 2 -31.94 7.33 -10.57
N TYR A 3 -32.80 6.71 -11.40
CA TYR A 3 -32.86 6.96 -12.84
C TYR A 3 -33.61 8.24 -13.24
N LEU A 4 -34.48 8.76 -12.37
CA LEU A 4 -35.24 10.00 -12.61
C LEU A 4 -34.35 11.24 -12.48
N LEU A 5 -33.44 11.22 -11.51
CA LEU A 5 -32.40 12.25 -11.34
C LEU A 5 -31.38 12.23 -12.49
N LEU A 6 -30.99 11.03 -12.95
CA LEU A 6 -30.08 10.88 -14.09
C LEU A 6 -30.69 11.44 -15.37
N GLY A 7 -31.96 11.12 -15.66
CA GLY A 7 -32.69 11.65 -16.81
C GLY A 7 -32.90 13.17 -16.76
N GLY A 8 -33.21 13.73 -15.60
CA GLY A 8 -33.35 15.18 -15.42
C GLY A 8 -32.04 15.95 -15.65
N SER A 9 -30.91 15.40 -15.21
CA SER A 9 -29.59 15.99 -15.46
C SER A 9 -29.19 16.00 -16.95
N PHE A 10 -29.67 14.99 -17.70
CA PHE A 10 -29.44 14.87 -19.13
C PHE A 10 -30.22 15.93 -19.91
N ILE A 11 -31.51 16.09 -19.62
CA ILE A 11 -32.39 17.10 -20.27
C ILE A 11 -31.90 18.53 -19.99
N PHE A 12 -31.44 18.79 -18.77
CA PHE A 12 -30.90 20.11 -18.39
C PHE A 12 -29.60 20.45 -19.12
N SER A 13 -28.77 19.45 -19.41
CA SER A 13 -27.52 19.63 -20.16
C SER A 13 -27.79 20.00 -21.62
N PHE A 14 -28.79 19.39 -22.28
CA PHE A 14 -29.21 19.77 -23.63
C PHE A 14 -29.86 21.16 -23.70
N TYR A 15 -30.57 21.58 -22.65
CA TYR A 15 -31.23 22.90 -22.62
C TYR A 15 -30.23 24.06 -22.45
N LYS A 16 -29.11 23.82 -21.75
CA LYS A 16 -28.12 24.85 -21.42
C LYS A 16 -27.00 24.99 -22.46
N PHE A 17 -26.75 23.95 -23.25
CA PHE A 17 -25.77 23.96 -24.34
C PHE A 17 -26.49 23.95 -25.69
N PRO A 18 -26.63 25.11 -26.36
CA PRO A 18 -27.35 25.21 -27.63
C PRO A 18 -26.63 24.51 -28.80
N SER A 19 -25.35 24.14 -28.64
CA SER A 19 -24.60 23.36 -29.64
C SER A 19 -24.15 22.01 -29.08
N PHE A 20 -24.26 20.97 -29.91
CA PHE A 20 -23.80 19.62 -29.59
C PHE A 20 -22.26 19.55 -29.39
N HIS A 21 -21.52 20.48 -30.03
CA HIS A 21 -20.07 20.60 -29.86
C HIS A 21 -19.68 21.02 -28.45
N ASP A 22 -20.40 21.99 -27.86
CA ASP A 22 -20.10 22.46 -26.50
C ASP A 22 -20.37 21.38 -25.44
N PHE A 23 -21.40 20.55 -25.66
CA PHE A 23 -21.69 19.40 -24.81
C PHE A 23 -20.59 18.33 -24.88
N ILE A 24 -20.08 18.03 -26.08
CA ILE A 24 -18.97 17.09 -26.25
C ILE A 24 -17.71 17.61 -25.54
N ILE A 25 -17.37 18.90 -25.72
CA ILE A 25 -16.20 19.52 -25.07
C ILE A 25 -16.33 19.44 -23.54
N PHE A 26 -17.50 19.79 -23.00
CA PHE A 26 -17.75 19.73 -21.56
C PHE A 26 -17.68 18.30 -21.01
N SER A 27 -18.33 17.34 -21.68
CA SER A 27 -18.29 15.94 -21.26
C SER A 27 -16.88 15.35 -21.30
N GLY A 28 -16.09 15.71 -22.33
CA GLY A 28 -14.68 15.34 -22.45
C GLY A 28 -13.82 15.92 -21.33
N LEU A 29 -14.06 17.19 -20.95
CA LEU A 29 -13.35 17.81 -19.82
C LEU A 29 -13.67 17.11 -18.50
N VAL A 30 -14.94 16.76 -18.24
CA VAL A 30 -15.34 16.02 -17.03
C VAL A 30 -14.68 14.65 -16.99
N LEU A 31 -14.67 13.91 -18.11
CA LEU A 31 -13.98 12.63 -18.22
C LEU A 31 -12.48 12.75 -17.94
N LEU A 32 -11.83 13.78 -18.49
CA LEU A 32 -10.42 14.05 -18.23
C LEU A 32 -10.16 14.31 -16.74
N CYS A 33 -11.00 15.11 -16.08
CA CYS A 33 -10.88 15.35 -14.64
C CYS A 33 -10.99 14.06 -13.83
N VAL A 34 -11.96 13.18 -14.15
CA VAL A 34 -12.12 11.89 -13.47
C VAL A 34 -10.89 11.00 -13.64
N LEU A 35 -10.33 10.92 -14.85
CA LEU A 35 -9.12 10.15 -15.12
C LEU A 35 -7.91 10.68 -14.33
N VAL A 36 -7.70 12.00 -14.33
CA VAL A 36 -6.61 12.64 -13.58
C VAL A 36 -6.76 12.38 -12.07
N MET A 37 -7.97 12.51 -11.52
CA MET A 37 -8.22 12.23 -10.10
C MET A 37 -7.94 10.76 -9.77
N ASN A 38 -8.31 9.83 -10.64
CA ASN A 38 -8.03 8.40 -10.46
C ASN A 38 -6.52 8.11 -10.50
N ASP A 39 -5.78 8.68 -11.45
CA ASP A 39 -4.33 8.51 -11.54
C ASP A 39 -3.61 9.10 -10.33
N VAL A 40 -4.00 10.29 -9.89
CA VAL A 40 -3.46 10.92 -8.68
C VAL A 40 -3.79 10.09 -7.44
N GLY A 41 -5.03 9.60 -7.31
CA GLY A 41 -5.44 8.72 -6.22
C GLY A 41 -4.60 7.45 -6.15
N ASN A 42 -4.43 6.76 -7.27
CA ASN A 42 -3.61 5.55 -7.39
C ASN A 42 -2.13 5.82 -7.04
N LEU A 43 -1.59 6.98 -7.44
CA LEU A 43 -0.22 7.36 -7.09
C LEU A 43 -0.07 7.64 -5.59
N VAL A 44 -1.05 8.29 -4.97
CA VAL A 44 -1.06 8.56 -3.53
C VAL A 44 -1.15 7.24 -2.74
N GLU A 45 -2.03 6.32 -3.15
CA GLU A 45 -2.14 5.01 -2.51
C GLU A 45 -0.82 4.23 -2.59
N LYS A 46 -0.17 4.21 -3.75
CA LYS A 46 1.15 3.58 -3.93
C LYS A 46 2.22 4.18 -3.02
N ARG A 47 2.22 5.51 -2.82
CA ARG A 47 3.16 6.18 -1.91
C ARG A 47 2.89 5.81 -0.46
N ASN A 48 1.63 5.82 -0.04
CA ASN A 48 1.23 5.46 1.33
C ASN A 48 1.62 4.02 1.65
N LYS A 49 1.35 3.07 0.76
CA LYS A 49 1.76 1.66 0.89
C LYS A 49 3.27 1.50 1.03
N LYS A 50 4.05 2.30 0.30
CA LYS A 50 5.52 2.30 0.39
C LYS A 50 6.01 2.88 1.71
N GLU A 51 5.42 3.98 2.19
CA GLU A 51 5.77 4.58 3.47
C GLU A 51 5.44 3.65 4.64
N GLU A 52 4.30 2.96 4.58
CA GLU A 52 3.88 1.97 5.58
C GLU A 52 4.83 0.76 5.62
N ASP A 53 5.21 0.21 4.45
CA ASP A 53 6.21 -0.85 4.35
C ASP A 53 7.56 -0.44 4.96
N GLU A 54 8.00 0.79 4.69
CA GLU A 54 9.25 1.33 5.24
C GLU A 54 9.17 1.49 6.77
N ARG A 55 8.03 1.94 7.30
CA ARG A 55 7.78 2.03 8.75
C ARG A 55 7.80 0.65 9.41
N LEU A 56 7.11 -0.33 8.83
CA LEU A 56 7.08 -1.71 9.34
C LEU A 56 8.47 -2.35 9.33
N ARG A 57 9.22 -2.20 8.23
CA ARG A 57 10.61 -2.65 8.15
C ARG A 57 11.48 -2.02 9.24
N LYS A 58 11.38 -0.70 9.46
CA LYS A 58 12.12 0.00 10.53
C LYS A 58 11.75 -0.53 11.93
N MET A 59 10.47 -0.83 12.18
CA MET A 59 10.04 -1.45 13.44
C MET A 59 10.63 -2.86 13.63
N ILE A 60 10.63 -3.69 12.58
CA ILE A 60 11.24 -5.02 12.60
C ILE A 60 12.75 -4.92 12.86
N TYR A 61 13.45 -4.00 12.19
CA TYR A 61 14.88 -3.73 12.44
C TYR A 61 15.14 -3.28 13.88
N LYS A 62 14.26 -2.47 14.47
CA LYS A 62 14.41 -2.09 15.88
C LYS A 62 14.24 -3.29 16.82
N ALA A 63 13.35 -4.23 16.48
CA ALA A 63 13.13 -5.46 17.25
C ALA A 63 14.26 -6.50 17.09
N PHE A 64 14.98 -6.46 15.95
CA PHE A 64 16.22 -7.20 15.75
C PHE A 64 17.35 -6.22 15.44
N PRO A 65 17.99 -5.64 16.48
CA PRO A 65 19.17 -4.81 16.29
C PRO A 65 20.32 -5.69 15.78
N SER A 66 20.29 -5.99 14.49
CA SER A 66 21.47 -6.37 13.73
C SER A 66 22.03 -5.06 13.18
N PRO A 67 23.33 -4.80 13.32
CA PRO A 67 23.89 -3.50 12.95
C PRO A 67 23.65 -3.26 11.46
N GLU A 68 23.16 -2.07 11.10
CA GLU A 68 23.05 -1.60 9.70
C GLU A 68 24.37 -1.79 8.93
N PHE A 69 25.51 -1.81 9.65
CA PHE A 69 26.82 -2.17 9.13
C PHE A 69 27.55 -3.09 10.11
N SER A 70 27.27 -4.40 10.03
CA SER A 70 28.13 -5.40 10.67
C SER A 70 29.32 -5.70 9.75
N PRO A 71 30.57 -5.35 10.11
CA PRO A 71 31.76 -5.70 9.32
C PRO A 71 31.94 -7.22 9.14
N HIS A 72 31.19 -8.05 9.87
CA HIS A 72 31.12 -9.51 9.74
C HIS A 72 29.82 -10.08 9.14
N GLY A 73 29.12 -9.33 8.28
CA GLY A 73 28.11 -9.92 7.38
C GLY A 73 26.90 -10.58 8.05
N LYS A 74 26.38 -10.05 9.17
CA LYS A 74 25.07 -10.48 9.71
C LYS A 74 23.93 -9.93 8.85
N LYS A 75 23.75 -10.51 7.66
CA LYS A 75 22.60 -10.26 6.77
C LYS A 75 21.33 -10.72 7.48
N VAL A 76 20.49 -9.78 7.90
CA VAL A 76 19.09 -10.04 8.26
C VAL A 76 18.28 -9.83 6.98
N ILE A 77 17.63 -10.88 6.49
CA ILE A 77 16.74 -10.77 5.33
C ILE A 77 15.33 -10.58 5.88
N ILE A 78 14.65 -9.54 5.40
CA ILE A 78 13.25 -9.27 5.68
C ILE A 78 12.50 -9.44 4.37
N GLU A 79 11.65 -10.46 4.31
CA GLU A 79 10.80 -10.75 3.17
C GLU A 79 9.35 -10.47 3.54
N ARG A 80 8.64 -9.76 2.67
CA ARG A 80 7.20 -9.52 2.83
C ARG A 80 6.45 -10.66 2.16
N VAL A 81 5.76 -11.47 2.96
CA VAL A 81 5.00 -12.64 2.48
C VAL A 81 3.55 -12.28 2.20
N LYS A 82 2.95 -11.43 3.04
CA LYS A 82 1.62 -10.84 2.84
C LYS A 82 1.64 -9.37 3.21
N GLU A 83 0.50 -8.69 3.03
CA GLU A 83 0.38 -7.26 3.31
C GLU A 83 0.83 -6.91 4.74
N ASP A 84 0.51 -7.76 5.73
CA ASP A 84 0.87 -7.56 7.15
C ASP A 84 1.82 -8.62 7.71
N GLU A 85 2.35 -9.50 6.86
CA GLU A 85 3.17 -10.62 7.29
C GLU A 85 4.57 -10.53 6.69
N TYR A 86 5.57 -10.47 7.57
CA TYR A 86 6.97 -10.45 7.21
C TYR A 86 7.67 -11.67 7.78
N GLN A 87 8.52 -12.31 6.98
CA GLN A 87 9.43 -13.33 7.45
C GLN A 87 10.83 -12.76 7.56
N VAL A 88 11.45 -13.01 8.72
CA VAL A 88 12.76 -12.50 9.07
C VAL A 88 13.71 -13.66 9.27
N TYR A 89 14.72 -13.74 8.41
CA TYR A 89 15.74 -14.79 8.45
C TYR A 89 17.01 -14.24 9.08
N THR A 90 17.49 -14.94 10.11
CA THR A 90 18.66 -14.53 10.90
C THR A 90 19.57 -15.72 11.17
N LYS A 91 20.74 -15.44 11.77
CA LYS A 91 21.63 -16.47 12.34
C LYS A 91 20.99 -17.31 13.45
N LYS A 92 19.94 -16.79 14.09
CA LYS A 92 19.30 -17.40 15.26
C LYS A 92 18.00 -18.13 14.89
N GLY A 93 17.73 -18.34 13.61
CA GLY A 93 16.45 -18.87 13.16
C GLY A 93 15.66 -17.95 12.24
N ALA A 94 14.52 -18.48 11.80
CA ALA A 94 13.47 -17.75 11.08
C ALA A 94 12.36 -17.32 12.03
N TYR A 95 11.82 -16.13 11.80
CA TYR A 95 10.74 -15.56 12.59
C TYR A 95 9.64 -15.01 11.67
N SER A 96 8.39 -15.21 12.04
CA SER A 96 7.24 -14.53 11.44
C SER A 96 6.89 -13.29 12.26
N PHE A 97 6.63 -12.20 11.55
CA PHE A 97 6.20 -10.92 12.07
C PHE A 97 4.86 -10.60 11.46
N ILE A 98 3.83 -10.62 12.29
CA ILE A 98 2.47 -10.29 11.88
C ILE A 98 2.13 -8.95 12.52
N ALA A 99 1.90 -7.94 11.67
CA ALA A 99 1.39 -6.66 12.11
C ALA A 99 -0.10 -6.81 12.45
N GLU A 100 -0.47 -6.56 13.70
CA GLU A 100 -1.86 -6.59 14.13
C GLU A 100 -2.49 -5.22 13.85
N ARG A 101 -3.37 -5.18 12.85
CA ARG A 101 -4.15 -3.99 12.53
C ARG A 101 -5.35 -3.88 13.46
N GLY A 102 -5.47 -2.73 14.11
CA GLY A 102 -6.64 -2.33 14.88
C GLY A 102 -7.72 -1.68 14.00
N PRO A 103 -8.78 -1.13 14.62
CA PRO A 103 -9.78 -0.34 13.88
C PRO A 103 -9.11 0.84 13.16
N PHE A 104 -9.56 1.15 11.95
CA PHE A 104 -9.03 2.20 11.06
C PHE A 104 -7.66 1.92 10.41
N ASP A 105 -7.30 0.65 10.18
CA ASP A 105 -6.02 0.25 9.53
C ASP A 105 -4.76 0.72 10.28
N LEU A 106 -4.89 1.02 11.58
CA LEU A 106 -3.77 1.42 12.41
C LEU A 106 -3.05 0.18 12.96
N ILE A 107 -1.73 0.09 12.78
CA ILE A 107 -0.91 -0.97 13.38
C ILE A 107 -0.91 -0.77 14.90
N PHE A 108 -1.57 -1.68 15.63
CA PHE A 108 -1.74 -1.63 17.08
C PHE A 108 -0.65 -2.43 17.81
N GLY A 109 -0.14 -3.48 17.17
CA GLY A 109 0.84 -4.37 17.76
C GLY A 109 1.62 -5.16 16.71
N ILE A 110 2.67 -5.82 17.16
CA ILE A 110 3.46 -6.73 16.34
C ILE A 110 3.53 -8.05 17.09
N LYS A 111 2.97 -9.10 16.49
CA LYS A 111 3.12 -10.46 16.98
C LYS A 111 4.37 -11.08 16.36
N LYS A 112 5.26 -11.57 17.22
CA LYS A 112 6.47 -12.27 16.82
C LYS A 112 6.31 -13.76 17.10
N GLU A 113 6.49 -14.58 16.09
CA GLU A 113 6.46 -16.03 16.20
C GLU A 113 7.78 -16.62 15.67
N LYS A 114 8.35 -17.59 16.39
CA LYS A 114 9.58 -18.27 15.96
C LYS A 114 9.18 -19.46 15.08
N LEU A 115 9.60 -19.44 13.82
CA LEU A 115 9.28 -20.48 12.85
C LEU A 115 10.30 -21.61 12.85
N SER A 116 11.57 -21.29 13.10
CA SER A 116 12.65 -22.27 13.01
C SER A 116 13.89 -21.83 13.80
N ASP A 117 14.66 -22.81 14.27
CA ASP A 117 15.98 -22.64 14.90
C ASP A 117 17.15 -22.72 13.92
N VAL A 118 16.87 -22.96 12.64
CA VAL A 118 17.90 -23.14 11.60
C VAL A 118 18.73 -21.85 11.41
N ASP A 119 20.05 -21.99 11.43
CA ASP A 119 20.96 -20.88 11.10
C ASP A 119 20.98 -20.65 9.59
N PHE A 120 20.35 -19.57 9.14
CA PHE A 120 20.28 -19.23 7.72
C PHE A 120 21.54 -18.52 7.19
N SER A 121 22.55 -18.23 8.01
CA SER A 121 23.71 -17.48 7.54
C SER A 121 24.57 -18.18 6.49
N ASN A 122 24.58 -19.51 6.48
CA ASN A 122 25.30 -20.29 5.47
C ASN A 122 24.50 -20.50 4.18
N ILE A 123 23.19 -20.26 4.19
CA ILE A 123 22.31 -20.35 3.01
C ILE A 123 22.28 -19.00 2.27
N ILE A 124 22.60 -17.91 2.97
CA ILE A 124 22.55 -16.51 2.49
C ILE A 124 23.91 -16.07 1.86
N ALA A 125 24.79 -17.03 1.54
CA ALA A 125 26.09 -16.78 0.91
C ALA A 125 25.94 -16.28 -0.53
#